data_AF-A0A946VTT9-F1
#
_entry.id   AF-A0A946VTT9-F1
#
_cell.length_a   1.000
_cell.length_b   1.000
_cell.length_c   1.000
_cell.angle_alpha   90.00
_cell.angle_beta   90.00
_cell.angle_gamma   90.00
#
_symmetry.space_group_name_H-M   'P 1'
#
loop_
_entity.id
_entity.type
_entity.pdbx_description
1 polymer ?
#
loop_
_entity_poly.entity_id
_entity_poly.type
_entity_poly.pdbx_seq_one_letter_code
_entity_poly.pdbx_strand_id
1 'polypeptide(L)'
;LDHVLLDISHKPADFIREHFPAIHERCLKLGIDMTREALPVVPAAHYTCGGIVVDHQGRTDIGNLYAVGETSFTGLHGANRMASNSLLECVVYAQSSASDILAKLAHTTWLQAPQFWDESQVTDSDEDVIISHNWDELRRFMWDYVGIVRTNKRLARAQHRAKLLRSEIAEYYSNYRVSSDLIELRNLALVAELIIESAIRRKESRGLHFTLDHPQTNEHGHNTVLYPPTYQD
;
A
#
# COMPACT_ATOMS: atom_id res chain seq x y z
N LEU A 1 22.78 7.81 9.64
CA LEU A 1 22.56 6.62 10.48
C LEU A 1 21.82 5.62 9.62
N ASP A 2 22.45 4.49 9.31
CA ASP A 2 21.88 3.49 8.38
C ASP A 2 20.82 2.62 9.07
N HIS A 3 20.86 2.56 10.41
CA HIS A 3 19.90 1.89 11.28
C HIS A 3 19.94 2.51 12.68
N VAL A 4 19.03 2.07 13.54
CA VAL A 4 19.08 2.25 15.00
C VAL A 4 19.17 0.88 15.68
N LEU A 5 19.43 0.85 16.98
CA LEU A 5 19.58 -0.39 17.74
C LEU A 5 18.35 -0.66 18.62
N LEU A 6 17.84 -1.88 18.56
CA LEU A 6 16.83 -2.41 19.47
C LEU A 6 17.50 -3.36 20.47
N ASP A 7 17.50 -3.00 21.76
CA ASP A 7 18.21 -3.74 22.79
C ASP A 7 17.28 -4.31 23.86
N ILE A 8 17.27 -5.64 24.00
CA ILE A 8 16.59 -6.36 25.08
C ILE A 8 17.56 -7.18 25.94
N SER A 9 18.87 -7.07 25.72
CA SER A 9 19.92 -7.84 26.43
C SER A 9 19.97 -7.56 27.94
N HIS A 10 19.36 -6.45 28.39
CA HIS A 10 19.17 -6.14 29.81
C HIS A 10 18.15 -7.07 30.51
N LYS A 11 17.38 -7.88 29.78
CA LYS A 11 16.48 -8.91 30.33
C LYS A 11 17.21 -10.25 30.49
N PRO A 12 16.79 -11.10 31.44
CA PRO A 12 17.35 -12.45 31.57
C PRO A 12 17.21 -13.26 30.27
N ALA A 13 18.24 -14.02 29.92
CA ALA A 13 18.25 -14.80 28.70
C ALA A 13 17.08 -15.80 28.61
N ASP A 14 16.69 -16.40 29.74
CA ASP A 14 15.57 -17.35 29.78
C ASP A 14 14.23 -16.67 29.49
N PHE A 15 14.02 -15.45 29.98
CA PHE A 15 12.84 -14.64 29.67
C PHE A 15 12.73 -14.39 28.16
N ILE A 16 13.85 -14.03 27.52
CA ILE A 16 13.90 -13.74 26.08
C ILE A 16 13.58 -14.99 25.27
N ARG A 17 14.17 -16.13 25.63
CA ARG A 17 13.96 -17.42 24.94
C ARG A 17 12.52 -17.92 25.08
N GLU A 18 11.90 -17.70 26.23
CA GLU A 18 10.52 -18.10 26.50
C GLU A 18 9.51 -17.24 25.72
N HIS A 19 9.67 -15.91 25.72
CA HIS A 19 8.69 -14.99 25.13
C HIS A 19 8.89 -14.74 23.64
N PHE A 20 10.12 -14.87 23.13
CA PHE A 20 10.47 -14.58 21.74
C PHE A 20 11.23 -15.72 21.05
N PRO A 21 10.79 -16.99 21.16
CA PRO A 21 11.56 -18.15 20.69
C PRO A 21 11.87 -18.08 19.20
N ALA A 22 10.87 -17.71 18.37
CA ALA A 22 11.03 -17.62 16.92
C ALA A 22 12.00 -16.51 16.49
N ILE A 23 11.96 -15.34 17.16
CA ILE A 23 12.85 -14.22 16.85
C ILE A 23 14.28 -14.57 17.27
N HIS A 24 14.45 -15.13 18.47
CA HIS A 24 15.75 -15.54 18.99
C HIS A 24 16.42 -16.59 18.09
N GLU A 25 15.68 -17.64 17.68
CA GLU A 25 16.21 -18.65 16.75
C GLU A 25 16.63 -18.03 15.41
N ARG A 26 15.82 -17.10 14.87
CA ARG A 26 16.14 -16.43 13.61
C ARG A 26 17.38 -15.56 13.72
N CYS A 27 17.52 -14.78 14.80
CA CYS A 27 18.70 -13.95 15.06
C CYS A 27 19.96 -14.80 15.18
N LEU A 28 19.90 -15.93 15.90
CA LEU A 28 21.04 -16.84 16.04
C LEU A 28 21.49 -17.42 14.70
N LYS A 29 20.56 -17.78 13.80
CA LYS A 29 20.89 -18.25 12.44
C LYS A 29 21.61 -17.19 11.60
N LEU A 30 21.45 -15.91 11.95
CA LEU A 30 22.14 -14.78 11.32
C LEU A 30 23.41 -14.36 12.08
N GLY A 31 23.80 -15.11 13.12
CA GLY A 31 24.99 -14.85 13.92
C GLY A 31 24.82 -13.76 14.98
N ILE A 32 23.57 -13.43 15.37
CA ILE A 32 23.27 -12.37 16.34
C ILE A 32 22.59 -12.98 17.58
N ASP A 33 23.18 -12.79 18.76
CA ASP A 33 22.59 -13.24 20.03
C ASP A 33 21.84 -12.11 20.73
N MET A 34 20.53 -12.00 20.51
CA MET A 34 19.69 -10.95 21.11
C MET A 34 19.62 -10.99 22.65
N THR A 35 20.19 -12.00 23.31
CA THR A 35 20.36 -12.03 24.78
C THR A 35 21.62 -11.31 25.25
N ARG A 36 22.52 -10.94 24.34
CA ARG A 36 23.84 -10.39 24.62
C ARG A 36 24.17 -9.11 23.87
N GLU A 37 23.57 -8.90 22.69
CA GLU A 37 23.85 -7.74 21.84
C GLU A 37 22.56 -7.12 21.28
N ALA A 38 22.64 -5.85 20.89
CA ALA A 38 21.52 -5.11 20.33
C ALA A 38 21.30 -5.43 18.85
N LEU A 39 20.04 -5.44 18.42
CA LEU A 39 19.63 -5.74 17.04
C LEU A 39 19.62 -4.49 16.17
N PRO A 40 20.28 -4.49 14.99
CA PRO A 40 20.14 -3.39 14.04
C PRO A 40 18.74 -3.41 13.40
N VAL A 41 18.02 -2.29 13.48
CA VAL A 41 16.66 -2.15 12.94
C VAL A 41 16.47 -0.85 12.16
N VAL A 42 15.61 -0.92 11.15
CA VAL A 42 15.15 0.23 10.36
C VAL A 42 13.61 0.25 10.36
N PRO A 43 12.96 1.42 10.28
CA PRO A 43 11.55 1.46 9.95
C PRO A 43 11.31 0.80 8.58
N ALA A 44 10.15 0.19 8.39
CA ALA A 44 9.73 -0.36 7.12
C ALA A 44 8.24 -0.06 6.90
N ALA A 45 7.84 0.14 5.64
CA ALA A 45 6.42 0.20 5.29
C ALA A 45 5.76 -1.14 5.68
N HIS A 46 4.62 -1.07 6.36
CA HIS A 46 4.04 -2.24 7.02
C HIS A 46 2.53 -2.42 6.80
N TYR A 47 1.75 -1.32 6.71
CA TYR A 47 0.30 -1.40 6.55
C TYR A 47 -0.26 -0.20 5.80
N THR A 48 -1.28 -0.43 4.98
CA THR A 48 -2.02 0.60 4.24
C THR A 48 -3.34 0.91 4.94
N CYS A 49 -3.46 2.09 5.55
CA CYS A 49 -4.71 2.52 6.23
C CYS A 49 -5.78 3.07 5.25
N GLY A 50 -5.36 3.46 4.04
CA GLY A 50 -6.24 3.86 2.96
C GLY A 50 -6.62 2.66 2.10
N GLY A 51 -7.31 2.91 0.98
CA GLY A 51 -7.75 1.85 0.08
C GLY A 51 -8.95 2.29 -0.74
N ILE A 52 -9.62 1.31 -1.36
CA ILE A 52 -10.86 1.49 -2.10
C ILE A 52 -11.97 1.84 -1.11
N VAL A 53 -12.65 2.97 -1.30
CA VAL A 53 -13.77 3.37 -0.44
C VAL A 53 -14.88 2.33 -0.52
N VAL A 54 -15.36 1.87 0.64
CA VAL A 54 -16.46 0.90 0.72
C VAL A 54 -17.55 1.30 1.70
N ASP A 55 -18.77 0.85 1.43
CA ASP A 55 -19.89 0.92 2.38
C ASP A 55 -19.77 -0.14 3.50
N HIS A 56 -20.74 -0.19 4.42
CA HIS A 56 -20.76 -1.18 5.52
C HIS A 56 -20.94 -2.64 5.07
N GLN A 57 -21.27 -2.87 3.80
CA GLN A 57 -21.33 -4.18 3.16
C GLN A 57 -20.08 -4.48 2.32
N GLY A 58 -19.04 -3.64 2.39
CA GLY A 58 -17.81 -3.82 1.63
C GLY A 58 -17.97 -3.55 0.13
N ARG A 59 -19.07 -2.90 -0.30
CA ARG A 59 -19.31 -2.58 -1.70
C ARG A 59 -18.51 -1.37 -2.11
N THR A 60 -17.94 -1.41 -3.32
CA THR A 60 -17.32 -0.23 -3.93
C THR A 60 -18.39 0.61 -4.64
N ASP A 61 -17.97 1.69 -5.29
CA ASP A 61 -18.76 2.51 -6.21
C ASP A 61 -19.14 1.78 -7.52
N ILE A 62 -18.55 0.60 -7.80
CA ILE A 62 -18.86 -0.23 -8.95
C ILE A 62 -19.81 -1.36 -8.52
N GLY A 63 -20.96 -1.44 -9.18
CA GLY A 63 -21.96 -2.47 -8.91
C GLY A 63 -21.37 -3.88 -8.99
N ASN A 64 -21.66 -4.70 -7.96
CA ASN A 64 -21.16 -6.07 -7.79
C ASN A 64 -19.64 -6.21 -7.59
N LEU A 65 -18.91 -5.12 -7.38
CA LEU A 65 -17.51 -5.14 -6.94
C LEU A 65 -17.43 -4.88 -5.43
N TYR A 66 -16.64 -5.70 -4.74
CA TYR A 66 -16.42 -5.58 -3.30
C TYR A 66 -14.93 -5.47 -3.01
N ALA A 67 -14.59 -4.76 -1.93
CA ALA A 67 -13.24 -4.68 -1.40
C ALA A 67 -13.29 -4.92 0.12
N VAL A 68 -12.39 -5.76 0.63
CA VAL A 68 -12.37 -6.18 2.05
C VAL A 68 -10.94 -6.24 2.55
N GLY A 69 -10.73 -5.85 3.80
CA GLY A 69 -9.43 -5.89 4.47
C GLY A 69 -8.53 -4.74 4.02
N GLU A 70 -7.21 -4.96 3.98
CA GLU A 70 -6.22 -3.91 3.77
C GLU A 70 -6.32 -3.18 2.41
N THR A 71 -6.97 -3.78 1.41
CA THR A 71 -7.23 -3.10 0.12
C THR A 71 -8.36 -2.06 0.20
N SER A 72 -9.16 -2.10 1.27
CA SER A 72 -10.34 -1.25 1.44
C SER A 72 -10.09 -0.08 2.39
N PHE A 73 -10.82 1.01 2.19
CA PHE A 73 -10.97 2.10 3.12
C PHE A 73 -12.39 2.07 3.71
N THR A 74 -12.47 1.54 4.93
CA THR A 74 -13.71 1.42 5.72
C THR A 74 -13.95 2.64 6.62
N GLY A 75 -12.90 3.45 6.84
CA GLY A 75 -12.86 4.51 7.85
C GLY A 75 -12.39 4.05 9.24
N LEU A 76 -12.29 2.73 9.51
CA LEU A 76 -11.95 2.19 10.83
C LEU A 76 -10.59 2.67 11.36
N HIS A 77 -9.56 2.69 10.50
CA HIS A 77 -8.20 3.03 10.91
C HIS A 77 -7.92 4.54 10.94
N GLY A 78 -8.80 5.37 10.39
CA GLY A 78 -8.59 6.81 10.28
C GLY A 78 -7.18 7.17 9.78
N ALA A 79 -6.46 7.98 10.56
CA ALA A 79 -5.10 8.44 10.21
C ALA A 79 -3.97 7.56 10.77
N ASN A 80 -4.25 6.53 11.56
CA ASN A 80 -3.25 5.58 12.06
C ASN A 80 -3.92 4.30 12.58
N ARG A 81 -3.41 3.13 12.19
CA ARG A 81 -3.91 1.84 12.64
C ARG A 81 -3.53 1.56 14.09
N MET A 82 -4.50 1.16 14.90
CA MET A 82 -4.26 0.51 16.19
C MET A 82 -3.93 -0.98 15.99
N ALA A 83 -2.91 -1.49 16.69
CA ALA A 83 -2.50 -2.89 16.58
C ALA A 83 -3.69 -3.85 16.83
N SER A 84 -3.66 -5.00 16.14
CA SER A 84 -4.68 -6.07 16.19
C SER A 84 -6.04 -5.78 15.54
N ASN A 85 -6.33 -4.55 15.10
CA ASN A 85 -7.61 -4.25 14.44
C ASN A 85 -7.70 -4.71 12.98
N SER A 86 -6.59 -4.90 12.27
CA SER A 86 -6.62 -5.24 10.84
C SER A 86 -7.19 -6.62 10.55
N LEU A 87 -6.89 -7.62 11.39
CA LEU A 87 -7.47 -8.96 11.19
C LEU A 87 -8.98 -8.96 11.48
N LEU A 88 -9.40 -8.21 12.50
CA LEU A 88 -10.81 -8.08 12.86
C LEU A 88 -11.61 -7.39 11.75
N GLU A 89 -11.06 -6.33 11.15
CA GLU A 89 -11.66 -5.67 10.00
C GLU A 89 -11.92 -6.64 8.84
N CYS A 90 -10.92 -7.45 8.47
CA CYS A 90 -11.06 -8.47 7.43
C CYS A 90 -12.23 -9.42 7.71
N VAL A 91 -12.32 -9.96 8.94
CA VAL A 91 -13.35 -10.93 9.30
C VAL A 91 -14.75 -10.30 9.27
N VAL A 92 -14.91 -9.12 9.86
CA VAL A 92 -16.20 -8.43 9.94
C VAL A 92 -16.71 -8.04 8.55
N TYR A 93 -15.85 -7.43 7.72
CA TYR A 93 -16.24 -7.03 6.38
C TYR A 93 -16.45 -8.24 5.46
N ALA A 94 -15.64 -9.30 5.55
CA ALA A 94 -15.86 -10.52 4.77
C ALA A 94 -17.24 -11.14 5.07
N GLN A 95 -17.64 -11.20 6.35
CA GLN A 95 -18.95 -11.71 6.74
C GLN A 95 -20.10 -10.82 6.22
N SER A 96 -19.94 -9.49 6.31
CA SER A 96 -20.92 -8.53 5.80
C SER A 96 -21.07 -8.64 4.28
N SER A 97 -19.96 -8.63 3.54
CA SER A 97 -19.95 -8.78 2.08
C SER A 97 -20.54 -10.11 1.63
N ALA A 98 -20.19 -11.23 2.30
CA ALA A 98 -20.74 -12.54 1.97
C ALA A 98 -22.26 -12.59 2.16
N SER A 99 -22.78 -11.99 3.25
CA SER A 99 -24.22 -11.92 3.51
C SER A 99 -24.94 -11.13 2.44
N ASP A 100 -24.36 -10.00 2.01
CA ASP A 100 -24.95 -9.18 0.94
C ASP A 100 -24.92 -9.86 -0.43
N ILE A 101 -23.79 -10.50 -0.77
CA ILE A 101 -23.64 -11.26 -2.01
C ILE A 101 -24.70 -12.36 -2.07
N LEU A 102 -24.85 -13.16 -1.01
CA LEU A 102 -25.83 -14.24 -0.96
C LEU A 102 -27.27 -13.76 -1.09
N ALA A 103 -27.61 -12.60 -0.50
CA ALA A 103 -28.94 -12.01 -0.60
C ALA A 103 -29.29 -11.54 -2.03
N LYS A 104 -28.28 -11.17 -2.83
CA LYS A 104 -28.46 -10.64 -4.19
C LYS A 104 -28.23 -11.67 -5.28
N LEU A 105 -27.45 -12.72 -5.01
CA LEU A 105 -26.96 -13.65 -6.02
C LEU A 105 -28.05 -14.23 -6.92
N ALA A 106 -29.21 -14.57 -6.35
CA ALA A 106 -30.34 -15.13 -7.09
C ALA A 106 -31.01 -14.11 -8.04
N HIS A 107 -30.78 -12.82 -7.84
CA HIS A 107 -31.38 -11.71 -8.58
C HIS A 107 -30.35 -10.93 -9.41
N THR A 108 -29.07 -11.32 -9.36
CA THR A 108 -28.01 -10.69 -10.15
C THR A 108 -28.05 -11.20 -11.59
N THR A 109 -28.22 -10.28 -12.54
CA THR A 109 -28.10 -10.59 -13.97
C THR A 109 -26.65 -10.84 -14.32
N TRP A 110 -26.36 -12.02 -14.87
CA TRP A 110 -25.05 -12.34 -15.39
C TRP A 110 -24.87 -11.73 -16.77
N LEU A 111 -23.82 -10.92 -16.94
CA LEU A 111 -23.40 -10.43 -18.24
C LEU A 111 -22.77 -11.57 -19.06
N GLN A 112 -22.75 -11.41 -20.38
CA GLN A 112 -21.96 -12.32 -21.22
C GLN A 112 -20.49 -12.27 -20.79
N ALA A 113 -19.82 -13.42 -20.88
CA ALA A 113 -18.40 -13.50 -20.60
C ALA A 113 -17.64 -12.47 -21.47
N PRO A 114 -16.66 -11.74 -20.89
CA PRO A 114 -15.86 -10.82 -21.67
C PRO A 114 -15.08 -11.59 -22.74
N GLN A 115 -14.67 -10.88 -23.79
CA GLN A 115 -13.72 -11.45 -24.75
C GLN A 115 -12.41 -11.79 -24.04
N PHE A 116 -11.75 -12.85 -24.51
CA PHE A 116 -10.41 -13.18 -24.04
C PHE A 116 -9.44 -12.04 -24.37
N TRP A 117 -8.40 -11.91 -23.55
CA TRP A 117 -7.32 -10.96 -23.80
C TRP A 117 -6.69 -11.23 -25.17
N ASP A 118 -6.63 -10.20 -26.01
CA ASP A 118 -5.99 -10.27 -27.33
C ASP A 118 -4.52 -9.86 -27.21
N GLU A 119 -3.63 -10.85 -27.31
CA GLU A 119 -2.17 -10.64 -27.37
C GLU A 119 -1.62 -10.62 -28.80
N SER A 120 -2.45 -10.52 -29.84
CA SER A 120 -1.99 -10.61 -31.24
C SER A 120 -1.18 -9.40 -31.72
N GLN A 121 -1.35 -8.24 -31.07
CA GLN A 121 -0.73 -6.97 -31.47
C GLN A 121 0.53 -6.61 -30.67
N VAL A 122 0.92 -7.45 -29.70
CA VAL A 122 2.07 -7.17 -28.83
C VAL A 122 3.30 -7.95 -29.28
N THR A 123 4.49 -7.37 -29.09
CA THR A 123 5.76 -8.04 -29.37
C THR A 123 6.40 -8.58 -28.09
N ASP A 124 7.20 -9.63 -28.21
CA ASP A 124 8.11 -10.04 -27.13
C ASP A 124 9.13 -8.90 -26.91
N SER A 125 9.36 -8.53 -25.65
CA SER A 125 10.33 -7.49 -25.29
C SER A 125 11.56 -8.13 -24.65
N ASP A 126 12.75 -7.64 -25.02
CA ASP A 126 14.00 -7.87 -24.26
C ASP A 126 14.16 -6.84 -23.11
N GLU A 127 13.06 -6.20 -22.70
CA GLU A 127 13.06 -4.98 -21.88
C GLU A 127 12.92 -5.25 -20.37
N ASP A 128 13.13 -6.49 -19.92
CA ASP A 128 13.09 -6.87 -18.50
C ASP A 128 14.04 -6.01 -17.64
N VAL A 129 15.16 -5.58 -18.23
CA VAL A 129 16.13 -4.67 -17.59
C VAL A 129 15.50 -3.32 -17.27
N ILE A 130 14.74 -2.73 -18.20
CA ILE A 130 14.06 -1.44 -17.98
C ILE A 130 12.98 -1.58 -16.91
N ILE A 131 12.20 -2.66 -16.95
CA ILE A 131 11.16 -2.92 -15.95
C ILE A 131 11.77 -2.98 -14.54
N SER A 132 12.88 -3.70 -14.37
CA SER A 132 13.59 -3.78 -13.09
C SER A 132 14.11 -2.41 -12.63
N HIS A 133 14.68 -1.62 -13.54
CA HIS A 133 15.17 -0.27 -13.21
C HIS A 133 14.04 0.66 -12.76
N ASN A 134 12.92 0.63 -13.47
CA ASN A 134 11.74 1.43 -13.18
C ASN A 134 11.11 1.04 -11.84
N TRP A 135 11.12 -0.25 -11.50
CA TRP A 135 10.65 -0.75 -10.21
C TRP A 135 11.53 -0.26 -9.06
N ASP A 136 12.86 -0.34 -9.21
CA ASP A 136 13.81 0.17 -8.20
C ASP A 136 13.71 1.69 -8.04
N GLU A 137 13.60 2.43 -9.15
CA GLU A 137 13.42 3.88 -9.12
C GLU A 137 12.17 4.27 -8.32
N LEU A 138 11.03 3.62 -8.61
CA LEU A 138 9.75 3.88 -7.96
C LEU A 138 9.86 3.72 -6.44
N ARG A 139 10.37 2.58 -5.98
CA ARG A 139 10.51 2.28 -4.55
C ARG A 139 11.44 3.27 -3.87
N ARG A 140 12.55 3.62 -4.53
CA ARG A 140 13.54 4.54 -3.99
C ARG A 140 12.98 5.94 -3.79
N PHE A 141 12.32 6.53 -4.79
CA PHE A 141 11.78 7.88 -4.61
C PHE A 141 10.56 7.89 -3.67
N MET A 142 9.76 6.81 -3.60
CA MET A 142 8.68 6.70 -2.63
C MET A 142 9.22 6.71 -1.20
N TRP A 143 10.31 5.99 -0.95
CA TRP A 143 11.01 6.02 0.34
C TRP A 143 11.56 7.42 0.67
N ASP A 144 12.28 8.04 -0.27
CA ASP A 144 12.97 9.31 -0.04
C ASP A 144 12.02 10.52 0.07
N TYR A 145 10.93 10.52 -0.69
CA TYR A 145 10.06 11.70 -0.84
C TYR A 145 8.68 11.56 -0.20
N VAL A 146 8.19 10.34 0.01
CA VAL A 146 6.83 10.03 0.50
C VAL A 146 6.85 9.18 1.78
N GLY A 147 8.05 8.97 2.35
CA GLY A 147 8.27 8.25 3.60
C GLY A 147 7.75 8.95 4.87
N ILE A 148 8.42 8.70 5.99
CA ILE A 148 7.97 9.12 7.34
C ILE A 148 7.85 10.65 7.46
N VAL A 149 8.85 11.39 6.97
CA VAL A 149 8.90 12.86 7.06
C VAL A 149 8.81 13.47 5.67
N ARG A 150 7.76 14.27 5.46
CA ARG A 150 7.39 14.81 4.15
C ARG A 150 7.58 16.32 4.09
N THR A 151 7.68 16.83 2.86
CA THR A 151 7.59 18.25 2.55
C THR A 151 6.88 18.44 1.21
N ASN A 152 6.23 19.58 1.00
CA ASN A 152 5.59 19.98 -0.25
C ASN A 152 6.57 19.86 -1.43
N LYS A 153 7.83 20.27 -1.24
CA LYS A 153 8.87 20.17 -2.27
C LYS A 153 9.22 18.71 -2.63
N ARG A 154 9.30 17.81 -1.64
CA ARG A 154 9.55 16.38 -1.87
C ARG A 154 8.36 15.71 -2.57
N LEU A 155 7.14 16.00 -2.12
CA LEU A 155 5.92 15.47 -2.72
C LEU A 155 5.76 15.92 -4.19
N ALA A 156 6.04 17.19 -4.50
CA ALA A 156 6.02 17.67 -5.89
C ALA A 156 7.04 16.96 -6.79
N ARG A 157 8.24 16.66 -6.27
CA ARG A 157 9.25 15.87 -7.00
C ARG A 157 8.78 14.43 -7.24
N ALA A 158 8.19 13.80 -6.23
CA ALA A 158 7.62 12.46 -6.36
C ALA A 158 6.50 12.44 -7.41
N GLN A 159 5.61 13.43 -7.40
CA GLN A 159 4.52 13.53 -8.37
C GLN A 159 5.03 13.65 -9.81
N HIS A 160 6.06 14.47 -10.04
CA HIS A 160 6.65 14.61 -11.36
C HIS A 160 7.26 13.29 -11.88
N ARG A 161 8.01 12.58 -11.02
CA ARG A 161 8.59 11.27 -11.36
C ARG A 161 7.52 10.20 -11.61
N ALA A 162 6.52 10.11 -10.73
CA ALA A 162 5.43 9.16 -10.87
C ALA A 162 4.66 9.36 -12.19
N LYS A 163 4.41 10.61 -12.60
CA LYS A 163 3.76 10.93 -13.88
C LYS A 163 4.60 10.52 -15.09
N LEU A 164 5.91 10.80 -15.07
CA LEU A 164 6.82 10.37 -16.14
C LEU A 164 6.84 8.84 -16.28
N LEU A 165 7.03 8.15 -15.16
CA LEU A 165 7.03 6.69 -15.12
C LEU A 165 5.68 6.11 -15.61
N ARG A 166 4.57 6.76 -15.24
CA ARG A 166 3.23 6.39 -15.69
C ARG A 166 3.04 6.48 -17.19
N SER A 167 3.60 7.51 -17.84
CA SER A 167 3.58 7.65 -19.30
C SER A 167 4.45 6.61 -19.99
N GLU A 168 5.66 6.35 -19.49
CA GLU A 168 6.56 5.34 -20.05
C GLU A 168 5.94 3.95 -19.95
N ILE A 169 5.40 3.56 -18.79
CA ILE A 169 4.71 2.28 -18.61
C ILE A 169 3.52 2.14 -19.57
N ALA A 170 2.77 3.21 -19.84
CA ALA A 170 1.62 3.16 -20.75
C ALA A 170 2.05 2.89 -22.20
N GLU A 171 3.17 3.46 -22.63
CA GLU A 171 3.79 3.18 -23.92
C GLU A 171 4.25 1.72 -24.00
N TYR A 172 4.93 1.20 -22.96
CA TYR A 172 5.34 -0.20 -22.93
C TYR A 172 4.14 -1.16 -22.97
N TYR A 173 3.14 -0.92 -22.12
CA TYR A 173 1.95 -1.78 -22.00
C TYR A 173 1.15 -1.88 -23.32
N SER A 174 1.20 -0.85 -24.15
CA SER A 174 0.46 -0.84 -25.42
C SER A 174 1.14 -1.66 -26.52
N ASN A 175 2.45 -1.90 -26.41
CA ASN A 175 3.26 -2.46 -27.48
C ASN A 175 3.85 -3.85 -27.16
N TYR A 176 3.99 -4.19 -25.87
CA TYR A 176 4.71 -5.39 -25.45
C TYR A 176 3.84 -6.41 -24.73
N ARG A 177 4.28 -7.66 -24.78
CA ARG A 177 3.57 -8.76 -24.13
C ARG A 177 3.48 -8.56 -22.62
N VAL A 178 2.30 -8.84 -22.08
CA VAL A 178 2.03 -8.68 -20.66
C VAL A 178 2.83 -9.72 -19.87
N SER A 179 3.71 -9.25 -18.99
CA SER A 179 4.43 -10.04 -18.00
C SER A 179 3.97 -9.71 -16.58
N SER A 180 4.27 -10.59 -15.61
CA SER A 180 3.98 -10.36 -14.19
C SER A 180 4.62 -9.05 -13.71
N ASP A 181 5.89 -8.83 -14.06
CA ASP A 181 6.67 -7.68 -13.61
C ASP A 181 6.14 -6.37 -14.20
N LEU A 182 5.69 -6.39 -15.47
CA LEU A 182 5.05 -5.23 -16.09
C LEU A 182 3.73 -4.87 -15.42
N ILE A 183 2.90 -5.86 -15.07
CA ILE A 183 1.65 -5.64 -14.34
C ILE A 183 1.92 -5.09 -12.94
N GLU A 184 2.89 -5.65 -12.23
CA GLU A 184 3.28 -5.17 -10.91
C GLU A 184 3.76 -3.72 -10.97
N LEU A 185 4.69 -3.40 -11.87
CA LEU A 185 5.19 -2.04 -12.07
C LEU A 185 4.05 -1.07 -12.40
N ARG A 186 3.14 -1.47 -13.30
CA ARG A 186 1.95 -0.67 -13.65
C ARG A 186 1.07 -0.41 -12.44
N ASN A 187 0.80 -1.42 -11.62
CA ASN A 187 -0.05 -1.28 -10.43
C ASN A 187 0.63 -0.43 -9.36
N LEU A 188 1.91 -0.66 -9.09
CA LEU A 188 2.70 0.12 -8.13
C LEU A 188 2.75 1.60 -8.53
N ALA A 189 3.00 1.91 -9.80
CA ALA A 189 3.08 3.29 -10.28
C ALA A 189 1.74 4.02 -10.12
N LEU A 190 0.62 3.35 -10.40
CA LEU A 190 -0.72 3.91 -10.18
C LEU A 190 -0.97 4.18 -8.69
N VAL A 191 -0.75 3.18 -7.84
CA VAL A 191 -0.98 3.32 -6.39
C VAL A 191 -0.05 4.38 -5.78
N ALA A 192 1.19 4.47 -6.23
CA ALA A 192 2.13 5.52 -5.81
C ALA A 192 1.62 6.91 -6.17
N GLU A 193 1.10 7.11 -7.38
CA GLU A 193 0.49 8.38 -7.79
C GLU A 193 -0.69 8.76 -6.88
N LEU A 194 -1.58 7.82 -6.57
CA LEU A 194 -2.71 8.04 -5.67
C LEU A 194 -2.23 8.41 -4.26
N ILE A 195 -1.22 7.71 -3.72
CA ILE A 195 -0.63 8.03 -2.40
C ILE A 195 -0.04 9.45 -2.39
N ILE A 196 0.71 9.80 -3.44
CA ILE A 196 1.34 11.12 -3.57
C ILE A 196 0.27 12.21 -3.64
N GLU A 197 -0.76 12.03 -4.48
CA GLU A 197 -1.86 12.97 -4.62
C GLU A 197 -2.61 13.14 -3.28
N SER A 198 -2.90 12.04 -2.58
CA SER A 198 -3.51 12.10 -1.25
C SER A 198 -2.63 12.86 -0.25
N ALA A 199 -1.31 12.65 -0.28
CA ALA A 199 -0.37 13.36 0.57
C ALA A 199 -0.28 14.85 0.23
N ILE A 200 -0.30 15.22 -1.06
CA ILE A 200 -0.26 16.62 -1.50
C ILE A 200 -1.50 17.38 -1.05
N ARG A 201 -2.70 16.76 -1.13
CA ARG A 201 -3.96 17.39 -0.73
C ARG A 201 -4.06 17.67 0.77
N ARG A 202 -3.32 16.93 1.62
CA ARG A 202 -3.36 17.10 3.07
C ARG A 202 -2.45 18.25 3.52
N LYS A 203 -3.06 19.35 3.98
CA LYS A 203 -2.37 20.56 4.47
C LYS A 203 -2.33 20.64 6.00
N GLU A 204 -1.98 19.52 6.63
CA GLU A 204 -1.83 19.35 8.07
C GLU A 204 -0.94 18.14 8.37
N SER A 205 -0.46 18.00 9.60
CA SER A 205 0.14 16.77 10.10
C SER A 205 -0.84 16.05 11.03
N ARG A 206 -1.12 14.78 10.73
CA ARG A 206 -2.09 13.95 11.46
C ARG A 206 -1.73 12.47 11.31
N GLY A 207 -1.58 11.75 12.42
CA GLY A 207 -1.30 10.32 12.43
C GLY A 207 -0.04 9.96 11.63
N LEU A 208 -0.18 9.07 10.64
CA LEU A 208 0.91 8.61 9.76
C LEU A 208 1.30 9.63 8.68
N HIS A 209 0.56 10.73 8.53
CA HIS A 209 0.95 11.83 7.64
C HIS A 209 1.65 12.92 8.45
N PHE A 210 2.97 13.03 8.30
CA PHE A 210 3.77 14.07 8.93
C PHE A 210 4.51 14.90 7.88
N THR A 211 4.22 16.20 7.83
CA THR A 211 4.80 17.15 6.89
C THR A 211 5.35 18.37 7.61
N LEU A 212 6.57 18.78 7.27
CA LEU A 212 7.24 19.91 7.93
C LEU A 212 6.62 21.25 7.56
N ASP A 213 5.99 21.36 6.38
CA ASP A 213 5.36 22.61 5.92
C ASP A 213 4.04 22.89 6.63
N HIS A 214 3.40 21.85 7.20
CA HIS A 214 2.14 21.95 7.94
C HIS A 214 2.24 21.10 9.22
N PRO A 215 2.98 21.53 10.25
CA PRO A 215 3.29 20.69 11.41
C PRO A 215 2.11 20.51 12.37
N GLN A 216 1.12 21.40 12.30
CA GLN A 216 -0.05 21.36 13.18
C GLN A 216 -1.15 20.48 12.60
N THR A 217 -1.96 19.93 13.50
CA THR A 217 -3.20 19.23 13.18
C THR A 217 -4.33 20.25 13.09
N ASN A 218 -5.13 20.22 12.02
CA ASN A 218 -6.30 21.10 11.89
C ASN A 218 -7.40 20.68 12.87
N GLU A 219 -8.27 21.62 13.24
CA GLU A 219 -9.40 21.36 14.15
C GLU A 219 -10.34 20.27 13.60
N HIS A 220 -10.63 20.31 12.31
CA HIS A 220 -11.50 19.35 11.64
C HIS A 220 -10.71 18.49 10.65
N GLY A 221 -10.63 17.19 10.95
CA GLY A 221 -10.05 16.19 10.06
C GLY A 221 -11.06 15.75 9.00
N HIS A 222 -10.59 15.58 7.77
CA HIS A 222 -11.37 15.00 6.68
C HIS A 222 -10.58 13.90 5.97
N ASN A 223 -11.33 12.96 5.41
CA ASN A 223 -10.77 11.92 4.54
C ASN A 223 -10.32 12.56 3.22
N THR A 224 -9.21 12.09 2.68
CA THR A 224 -8.78 12.48 1.34
C THR A 224 -9.33 11.47 0.35
N VAL A 225 -10.39 11.84 -0.36
CA VAL A 225 -11.03 10.98 -1.38
C VAL A 225 -10.58 11.43 -2.76
N LEU A 226 -10.19 10.47 -3.58
CA LEU A 226 -9.82 10.67 -4.99
C LEU A 226 -10.86 9.98 -5.86
N TYR A 227 -11.27 10.64 -6.93
CA TYR A 227 -12.24 10.12 -7.89
C TYR A 227 -11.53 9.90 -9.23
N PRO A 228 -11.77 8.77 -9.91
CA PRO A 228 -11.24 8.57 -11.25
C PRO A 228 -11.91 9.57 -12.23
N PRO A 229 -11.23 9.95 -13.34
CA PRO A 229 -11.79 10.89 -14.30
C PRO A 229 -13.15 10.48 -14.91
N THR A 230 -13.45 9.19 -14.89
CA THR A 230 -14.69 8.60 -15.41
C THR A 230 -15.83 8.54 -14.38
N TYR A 231 -15.59 8.97 -13.14
CA TYR A 231 -16.59 8.96 -12.08
C TYR A 231 -17.70 9.99 -12.38
N GLN A 232 -18.95 9.56 -12.27
CA GLN A 232 -20.15 10.38 -12.42
C GLN A 232 -20.98 10.23 -11.13
N ASP A 233 -21.33 11.37 -10.51
CA ASP A 233 -22.16 11.44 -9.29
C ASP A 233 -23.62 10.99 -9.54
#